data_AF-A0A2T7D5K2-F1
#
_entry.id   AF-A0A2T7D5K2-F1
#
_cell.length_a   1.000
_cell.length_b   1.000
_cell.length_c   1.000
_cell.angle_alpha   90.00
_cell.angle_beta   90.00
_cell.angle_gamma   90.00
#
_symmetry.space_group_name_H-M   'P 1'
#
loop_
_entity.id
_entity.type
_entity.pdbx_description
1 polymer ?
#
loop_
_entity_poly.entity_id
_entity_poly.type
_entity_poly.pdbx_seq_one_letter_code
_entity_poly.pdbx_strand_id
1 'polypeptide(L)'
;MRAEVGADGQPPLPSAKVVSKVLSENSSNTTFLKNAGVATPSSKSPSAGEEALHEELAAERQGSAVLHQELEELKKKSEENDEALARTQRQYGELKKQQEDCNRILSHLLTQNHLGISSQP
;
A
#
# COMPACT_ATOMS: atom_id res chain seq x y z
N MET A 1 42.78 -42.42 -56.60
CA MET A 1 43.51 -42.51 -55.31
C MET A 1 42.48 -42.56 -54.19
N ARG A 2 42.78 -43.33 -53.15
CA ARG A 2 41.84 -43.77 -52.09
C ARG A 2 41.29 -42.60 -51.27
N ALA A 3 40.01 -42.64 -50.91
CA ALA A 3 39.48 -41.87 -49.79
C ALA A 3 39.59 -42.73 -48.53
N GLU A 4 40.28 -42.19 -47.53
CA GLU A 4 40.49 -42.83 -46.22
C GLU A 4 39.18 -43.00 -45.45
N VAL A 5 39.07 -44.17 -44.83
CA VAL A 5 38.08 -44.56 -43.84
C VAL A 5 38.47 -43.92 -42.51
N GLY A 6 37.63 -43.00 -42.00
CA GLY A 6 37.72 -42.44 -40.66
C GLY A 6 36.55 -42.91 -39.81
N ALA A 7 36.80 -43.95 -39.00
CA ALA A 7 36.07 -44.39 -37.79
C ALA A 7 34.55 -44.19 -37.78
N ASP A 8 33.81 -45.18 -38.30
CA ASP A 8 32.35 -45.27 -38.17
C ASP A 8 31.95 -46.31 -37.12
N GLY A 9 30.96 -45.94 -36.31
CA GLY A 9 30.48 -46.73 -35.18
C GLY A 9 29.43 -46.00 -34.34
N GLN A 10 29.26 -44.70 -34.54
CA GLN A 10 28.16 -43.93 -33.99
C GLN A 10 27.21 -43.55 -35.13
N PRO A 11 25.91 -43.90 -35.07
CA PRO A 11 24.97 -43.54 -36.12
C PRO A 11 25.03 -42.03 -36.41
N PRO A 12 25.00 -41.62 -37.69
CA PRO A 12 25.06 -40.21 -38.06
C PRO A 12 24.03 -39.42 -37.26
N LEU A 13 24.49 -38.38 -36.57
CA LEU A 13 23.59 -37.53 -35.79
C LEU A 13 22.48 -37.01 -36.70
N PRO A 14 21.20 -37.07 -36.27
CA PRO A 14 20.10 -36.51 -37.03
C PRO A 14 20.40 -35.05 -37.39
N SER A 15 20.13 -34.66 -38.63
CA SER A 15 20.39 -33.31 -39.14
C SER A 15 19.82 -32.22 -38.22
N ALA A 16 18.62 -32.42 -37.67
CA ALA A 16 18.02 -31.51 -36.70
C ALA A 16 18.86 -31.34 -35.42
N LYS A 17 19.52 -32.40 -34.95
CA LYS A 17 20.37 -32.38 -33.75
C LYS A 17 21.70 -31.68 -34.01
N VAL A 18 22.27 -31.88 -35.20
CA VAL A 18 23.46 -31.15 -35.66
C VAL A 18 23.17 -29.66 -35.78
N VAL A 19 22.06 -29.30 -36.43
CA VAL A 19 21.60 -27.91 -36.57
C VAL A 19 21.33 -27.30 -35.20
N SER A 20 20.63 -27.99 -34.30
CA SER A 20 20.37 -27.50 -32.93
C SER A 20 21.66 -27.23 -32.14
N LYS A 21 22.68 -28.06 -32.29
CA LYS A 21 23.97 -27.87 -31.60
C LYS A 21 24.73 -26.66 -32.15
N VAL A 22 24.80 -26.53 -33.48
CA VAL A 22 25.43 -25.38 -34.14
C VAL A 22 24.71 -24.06 -33.81
N LEU A 23 23.38 -24.08 -33.78
CA LEU A 23 22.58 -22.92 -33.40
C LEU A 23 22.74 -22.55 -31.92
N SER A 24 22.86 -23.53 -31.03
CA SER A 24 23.13 -23.31 -29.60
C SER A 24 24.53 -22.70 -29.39
N GLU A 25 25.55 -23.25 -30.04
CA GLU A 25 26.94 -22.78 -29.98
C GLU A 25 27.11 -21.36 -30.57
N ASN A 26 26.30 -20.99 -31.56
CA ASN A 26 26.35 -19.67 -32.22
C ASN A 26 25.21 -18.71 -31.82
N SER A 27 24.42 -19.08 -30.81
CA SER A 27 23.19 -18.37 -30.41
C SER A 27 23.42 -16.90 -30.04
N SER A 28 24.62 -16.54 -29.57
CA SER A 28 24.98 -15.18 -29.17
C SER A 28 25.53 -14.29 -30.30
N ASN A 29 25.88 -14.85 -31.47
CA ASN A 29 26.67 -14.12 -32.49
C ASN A 29 26.14 -14.23 -33.94
N THR A 30 25.02 -14.93 -34.17
CA THR A 30 24.44 -15.02 -35.52
C THR A 30 23.56 -13.81 -35.86
N THR A 31 24.09 -12.87 -36.64
CA THR A 31 23.28 -11.87 -37.35
C THR A 31 22.19 -12.53 -38.22
N PHE A 32 22.47 -13.75 -38.69
CA PHE A 32 21.54 -14.56 -39.48
C PHE A 32 20.21 -14.84 -38.76
N LEU A 33 20.24 -15.28 -37.49
CA LEU A 33 19.02 -15.58 -36.73
C LEU A 33 18.22 -14.30 -36.43
N LYS A 34 18.92 -13.21 -36.12
CA LYS A 34 18.32 -11.88 -35.99
C LYS A 34 17.59 -11.44 -37.25
N ASN A 35 18.22 -11.60 -38.42
CA ASN A 35 17.63 -11.23 -39.70
C ASN A 35 16.46 -12.14 -40.12
N ALA A 36 16.48 -13.41 -39.68
CA ALA A 36 15.39 -14.36 -39.89
C ALA A 36 14.21 -14.18 -38.92
N GLY A 37 14.27 -13.22 -37.99
CA GLY A 37 13.22 -12.97 -37.01
C GLY A 37 13.12 -14.04 -35.91
N VAL A 38 14.13 -14.92 -35.79
CA VAL A 38 14.16 -15.95 -34.77
C VAL A 38 14.60 -15.29 -33.45
N ALA A 39 13.65 -15.07 -32.55
CA ALA A 39 13.93 -14.52 -31.23
C ALA A 39 14.82 -15.51 -30.45
N THR A 40 16.09 -15.17 -30.28
CA THR A 40 16.97 -15.91 -29.38
C THR A 40 16.61 -15.57 -27.93
N PRO A 41 16.58 -16.55 -27.01
CA PRO A 41 16.42 -16.26 -25.60
C PRO A 41 17.63 -15.44 -25.15
N SER A 42 17.44 -14.14 -24.99
CA SER A 42 18.47 -13.21 -24.58
C SER A 42 18.68 -13.34 -23.07
N SER A 43 19.78 -13.96 -22.64
CA SER A 43 20.24 -13.97 -21.24
C SER A 43 20.79 -12.60 -20.81
N LYS A 44 20.17 -11.50 -21.22
CA LYS A 44 20.60 -10.17 -20.79
C LYS A 44 20.27 -10.04 -19.32
N SER A 45 21.31 -9.86 -18.51
CA SER A 45 21.17 -9.35 -17.15
C SER A 45 20.38 -8.03 -17.22
N PRO A 46 19.58 -7.73 -16.18
CA PRO A 46 18.89 -6.46 -16.11
C PRO A 46 19.87 -5.32 -16.36
N SER A 47 19.43 -4.33 -17.11
CA SER A 47 20.20 -3.08 -17.24
C SER A 47 20.27 -2.39 -15.89
N ALA A 48 21.34 -1.64 -15.61
CA ALA A 48 21.42 -0.80 -14.41
C ALA A 48 20.20 0.13 -14.24
N GLY A 49 19.59 0.55 -15.36
CA GLY A 49 18.35 1.33 -15.33
C GLY A 49 17.11 0.51 -14.92
N GLU A 50 17.04 -0.77 -15.26
CA GLU A 50 15.96 -1.65 -14.83
C GLU A 50 16.08 -1.98 -13.34
N GLU A 51 17.29 -2.21 -12.84
CA GLU A 51 17.56 -2.41 -11.41
C GLU A 51 17.18 -1.16 -10.59
N ALA A 52 17.55 0.03 -11.06
CA ALA A 52 17.19 1.29 -10.40
C ALA A 52 15.66 1.49 -10.33
N LEU A 53 14.92 1.18 -11.39
CA LEU A 53 13.46 1.26 -11.40
C LEU A 53 12.82 0.26 -10.44
N HIS A 54 13.38 -0.94 -10.33
CA HIS A 54 12.91 -1.94 -9.36
C HIS A 54 13.15 -1.51 -7.92
N GLU A 55 14.30 -0.90 -7.63
CA GLU A 55 14.61 -0.35 -6.32
C GLU A 55 13.68 0.83 -5.97
N GLU A 56 13.45 1.75 -6.90
CA GLU A 56 12.52 2.86 -6.71
C GLU A 56 11.09 2.37 -6.44
N LEU A 57 10.60 1.39 -7.20
CA LEU A 57 9.27 0.80 -6.97
C LEU A 57 9.18 0.14 -5.59
N ALA A 58 10.24 -0.53 -5.13
CA ALA A 58 10.28 -1.14 -3.80
C ALA A 58 10.25 -0.07 -2.70
N ALA A 59 11.04 0.98 -2.85
CA ALA A 59 11.06 2.12 -1.94
C ALA A 59 9.69 2.84 -1.90
N GLU A 60 9.05 3.05 -3.05
CA GLU A 60 7.74 3.68 -3.15
C GLU A 60 6.65 2.83 -2.49
N ARG A 61 6.65 1.51 -2.73
CA ARG A 61 5.71 0.58 -2.06
C ARG A 61 5.88 0.61 -0.55
N GLN A 62 7.12 0.63 -0.07
CA GLN A 62 7.39 0.70 1.36
C GLN A 62 6.94 2.05 1.95
N GLY A 63 7.24 3.16 1.28
CA GLY A 63 6.79 4.49 1.69
C GLY A 63 5.26 4.60 1.71
N SER A 64 4.60 4.08 0.68
CA SER A 64 3.13 4.06 0.60
C SER A 64 2.50 3.26 1.74
N ALA A 65 3.08 2.10 2.10
CA ALA A 65 2.60 1.31 3.22
C ALA A 65 2.70 2.05 4.56
N VAL A 66 3.83 2.74 4.80
CA VAL A 66 4.03 3.56 6.01
C VAL A 66 3.02 4.71 6.06
N LEU A 67 2.88 5.47 4.97
CA LEU A 67 1.93 6.58 4.90
C LEU A 67 0.49 6.13 5.11
N HIS A 68 0.13 4.97 4.59
CA HIS A 68 -1.21 4.40 4.78
C HIS A 68 -1.45 4.03 6.25
N GLN A 69 -0.46 3.45 6.91
CA GLN A 69 -0.54 3.16 8.34
C GLN A 69 -0.71 4.45 9.17
N GLU A 70 0.11 5.48 8.91
CA GLU A 70 0.01 6.75 9.61
C GLU A 70 -1.36 7.42 9.42
N LEU A 71 -1.93 7.32 8.22
CA LEU A 71 -3.28 7.83 7.93
C LEU A 71 -4.36 7.12 8.74
N GLU A 72 -4.31 5.79 8.83
CA GLU A 72 -5.27 5.02 9.62
C GLU A 72 -5.15 5.32 11.12
N GLU A 73 -3.92 5.47 11.63
CA GLU A 73 -3.68 5.88 13.01
C GLU A 73 -4.22 7.29 13.29
N LEU A 74 -3.97 8.23 12.38
CA LEU A 74 -4.45 9.60 12.51
C LEU A 74 -5.98 9.67 12.44
N LYS A 75 -6.59 8.90 11.53
CA LYS A 75 -8.05 8.79 11.40
C LYS A 75 -8.67 8.26 12.69
N LYS A 76 -8.14 7.17 13.24
CA LYS A 76 -8.60 6.61 14.52
C LYS A 76 -8.52 7.64 15.64
N LYS A 77 -7.39 8.36 15.74
CA LYS A 77 -7.23 9.41 16.74
C LYS A 77 -8.21 10.57 16.55
N SER A 78 -8.54 10.91 15.31
CA SER A 78 -9.57 11.92 15.00
C SER A 78 -10.94 11.48 15.49
N GLU A 79 -11.34 10.24 15.20
CA GLU A 79 -12.62 9.67 15.64
C GLU A 79 -12.72 9.66 17.19
N GLU A 80 -11.65 9.24 17.88
CA GLU A 80 -11.60 9.28 19.35
C GLU A 80 -11.73 10.71 19.91
N ASN A 81 -11.10 11.69 19.26
CA ASN A 81 -11.18 13.08 19.66
C ASN A 81 -12.57 13.68 19.43
N ASP A 82 -13.21 13.35 18.31
CA ASP A 82 -14.58 13.78 18.01
C ASP A 82 -15.59 13.18 19.01
N GLU A 83 -15.42 11.90 19.39
CA GLU A 83 -16.21 11.30 20.46
C GLU A 83 -16.01 12.00 21.81
N ALA A 84 -14.76 12.29 22.18
CA ALA A 84 -14.46 13.00 23.43
C ALA A 84 -15.07 14.40 23.45
N LEU A 85 -15.04 15.10 22.31
CA LEU A 85 -15.68 16.40 22.15
C LEU A 85 -17.20 16.30 22.29
N ALA A 86 -17.83 15.32 21.64
CA ALA A 86 -19.28 15.08 21.74
C ALA A 86 -19.71 14.78 23.19
N ARG A 87 -18.92 13.98 23.93
CA ARG A 87 -19.16 13.71 25.35
C ARG A 87 -19.08 14.98 26.19
N THR A 88 -18.05 15.80 25.98
CA THR A 88 -17.86 17.07 26.68
C THR A 88 -19.02 18.04 26.41
N GLN A 89 -19.46 18.15 25.15
CA GLN A 89 -20.61 18.99 24.79
C GLN A 89 -21.90 18.54 25.46
N ARG A 90 -22.14 17.22 25.56
CA ARG A 90 -23.30 16.67 26.27
C ARG A 90 -23.27 17.05 27.76
N GLN A 91 -22.14 16.84 28.42
CA GLN A 91 -21.96 17.18 29.84
C GLN A 91 -22.19 18.67 30.10
N TYR A 92 -21.68 19.53 29.21
CA TYR A 92 -21.90 20.97 29.30
C TYR A 92 -23.39 21.33 29.20
N GLY A 93 -24.13 20.70 28.27
CA GLY A 93 -25.56 20.88 28.13
C GLY A 93 -26.36 20.45 29.37
N GLU A 94 -26.01 19.30 29.95
CA GLU A 94 -26.62 18.80 31.19
C GLU A 94 -26.37 19.74 32.38
N LEU A 95 -25.12 20.21 32.54
CA LEU A 95 -24.75 21.13 33.61
C LEU A 95 -25.48 22.47 33.48
N LYS A 96 -25.60 22.97 32.25
CA LYS A 96 -26.36 24.20 31.97
C LYS A 96 -27.83 24.04 32.36
N LYS A 97 -28.46 22.92 31.99
CA LYS A 97 -29.84 22.63 32.38
C LYS A 97 -30.00 22.56 33.91
N GLN A 98 -29.08 21.90 34.60
CA GLN A 98 -29.08 21.84 36.05
C GLN A 98 -28.95 23.23 36.68
N GLN A 99 -28.09 24.10 36.12
CA GLN A 99 -27.97 25.48 36.57
C GLN A 99 -29.28 26.26 36.40
N GLU A 100 -29.96 26.11 35.26
CA GLU A 100 -31.24 26.75 35.00
C GLU A 100 -32.33 26.26 35.97
N ASP A 101 -32.39 24.96 36.25
CA ASP A 101 -33.32 24.38 37.22
C ASP A 101 -33.03 24.87 38.65
N CYS A 102 -31.76 24.92 39.08
CA CYS A 102 -31.36 25.49 40.37
C CYS A 102 -31.77 26.96 40.49
N ASN A 103 -31.50 27.77 39.46
CA ASN A 103 -31.90 29.17 39.42
C ASN A 103 -33.43 29.31 39.57
N ARG A 104 -34.20 28.47 38.89
CA ARG A 104 -35.68 28.47 38.96
C ARG A 104 -36.18 28.16 40.37
N ILE A 105 -35.60 27.17 41.03
CA ILE A 105 -35.95 26.80 42.42
C ILE A 105 -35.64 27.95 43.38
N LEU A 106 -34.44 28.55 43.25
CA LEU A 106 -34.03 29.68 44.09
C LEU A 106 -34.96 30.89 43.90
N SER A 107 -35.29 31.25 42.67
CA SER A 107 -36.24 32.33 42.39
C SER A 107 -37.60 32.05 43.03
N HIS A 108 -38.12 30.82 42.94
CA HIS A 108 -39.39 30.45 43.54
C HIS A 108 -39.38 30.59 45.07
N LEU A 109 -38.34 30.09 45.73
CA LEU A 109 -38.17 30.21 47.19
C LEU A 109 -38.08 31.67 47.63
N LEU A 110 -37.34 32.51 46.91
CA LEU A 110 -37.23 33.93 47.22
C LEU A 110 -38.58 34.65 47.10
N THR A 111 -39.36 34.36 46.05
CA THR A 111 -40.70 34.93 45.88
C THR A 111 -41.67 34.48 46.98
N GLN A 112 -41.65 33.19 47.35
CA GLN A 112 -42.50 32.67 48.43
C GLN A 112 -42.17 33.30 49.79
N ASN A 113 -40.88 33.47 50.11
CA ASN A 113 -40.47 34.14 51.35
C ASN A 113 -40.92 35.61 51.40
N HIS A 114 -40.91 36.33 50.27
CA HIS A 114 -41.43 37.71 50.19
C HIS A 114 -42.95 37.78 50.40
N LEU A 115 -43.71 36.79 49.94
CA LEU A 115 -45.16 36.70 50.18
C LEU A 115 -45.48 36.33 51.64
N GLY A 116 -44.63 35.52 52.27
CA GLY A 116 -44.76 35.13 53.68
C GLY A 116 -44.52 36.27 54.67
N ILE A 117 -43.54 37.15 54.40
CA ILE A 117 -43.24 38.32 55.26
C ILE A 117 -44.22 39.49 55.07
N SER A 118 -44.92 39.56 53.94
CA SER A 118 -45.93 40.60 53.70
C SER A 118 -47.29 40.33 54.36
N SER A 119 -47.50 39.13 54.95
CA SER A 119 -48.76 38.73 55.58
C SER A 119 -48.76 38.84 57.11
N GLN A 120 -47.74 39.46 57.71
CA GLN A 120 -47.66 39.64 59.16
C GLN A 120 -48.03 41.10 59.51
N PRO A 121 -49.11 41.35 60.27
CA PRO A 121 -49.60 42.69 60.62
C PRO A 121 -48.69 43.47 61.56
#